data_AF-A0A434RIS0-F1
#
_entry.id   AF-A0A434RIS0-F1
#
_cell.length_a   1.000
_cell.length_b   1.000
_cell.length_c   1.000
_cell.angle_alpha   90.00
_cell.angle_beta   90.00
_cell.angle_gamma   90.00
#
_symmetry.space_group_name_H-M   'P 1'
#
loop_
_entity.id
_entity.type
_entity.pdbx_description
1 polymer ?
#
loop_
_entity_poly.entity_id
_entity_poly.type
_entity_poly.pdbx_seq_one_letter_code
_entity_poly.pdbx_strand_id
1 'polypeptide(L)'
;PEVEAVSKPRSGPKAKAEPASAFKSPEAKQPATKTAKPSLEDKNRPAGIARPATVDDLKLISGVGPKIEGVLHSLGIYTFAQVSAWRKAEREWVDGYLNFRGRIERDDWAKQAKALAKGGVAEYIRVFGKKPV
;
A
#
# COMPACT_ATOMS: atom_id res chain seq x y z
N PRO A 1 40.01 -35.54 -30.58
CA PRO A 1 38.62 -35.72 -31.03
C PRO A 1 37.82 -34.43 -30.78
N GLU A 2 37.71 -33.46 -31.68
CA GLU A 2 37.30 -33.55 -33.10
C GLU A 2 36.04 -34.41 -33.29
N VAL A 3 34.90 -33.73 -33.43
CA VAL A 3 34.14 -33.75 -34.69
C VAL A 3 33.52 -32.38 -34.96
N GLU A 4 33.92 -31.85 -36.11
CA GLU A 4 33.46 -30.68 -36.83
C GLU A 4 32.16 -30.95 -37.59
N ALA A 5 31.40 -29.89 -37.87
CA ALA A 5 30.63 -29.62 -39.11
C ALA A 5 29.81 -28.34 -38.90
N VAL A 6 30.34 -27.13 -39.11
CA VAL A 6 30.49 -26.37 -40.37
C VAL A 6 29.18 -26.19 -41.16
N SER A 7 28.68 -24.93 -41.20
CA SER A 7 28.39 -24.18 -42.45
C SER A 7 27.72 -22.80 -42.18
N LYS A 8 28.45 -21.72 -42.50
CA LYS A 8 27.99 -20.32 -42.73
C LYS A 8 27.40 -20.21 -44.16
N PRO A 9 26.70 -19.14 -44.65
CA PRO A 9 26.97 -17.72 -44.35
C PRO A 9 25.81 -16.66 -44.46
N ARG A 10 26.14 -15.44 -43.98
CA ARG A 10 25.75 -14.07 -44.43
C ARG A 10 24.28 -13.73 -44.78
N SER A 11 23.74 -12.74 -44.06
CA SER A 11 23.30 -11.44 -44.62
C SER A 11 22.89 -10.45 -43.52
N GLY A 12 23.42 -9.23 -43.55
CA GLY A 12 22.68 -8.01 -43.17
C GLY A 12 22.38 -7.21 -44.45
N PRO A 13 21.80 -5.98 -44.42
CA PRO A 13 21.26 -5.18 -43.31
C PRO A 13 19.86 -4.55 -43.59
N LYS A 14 19.33 -3.84 -42.58
CA LYS A 14 18.46 -2.62 -42.65
C LYS A 14 17.00 -2.69 -43.14
N ALA A 15 16.12 -2.25 -42.23
CA ALA A 15 15.18 -1.10 -42.34
C ALA A 15 13.66 -1.35 -42.50
N LYS A 16 12.92 -0.49 -41.76
CA LYS A 16 11.47 -0.17 -41.73
C LYS A 16 10.57 -1.17 -40.98
N ALA A 17 9.75 -0.77 -40.02
CA ALA A 17 9.31 0.55 -39.59
C ALA A 17 8.78 0.49 -38.14
N GLU A 18 9.16 1.47 -37.32
CA GLU A 18 8.31 1.95 -36.22
C GLU A 18 6.98 2.44 -36.81
N PRO A 19 5.89 2.22 -36.08
CA PRO A 19 5.03 3.33 -35.77
C PRO A 19 5.03 3.54 -34.25
N ALA A 20 5.71 4.60 -33.86
CA ALA A 20 5.32 5.37 -32.69
C ALA A 20 3.88 5.86 -32.89
N SER A 21 2.94 5.28 -32.15
CA SER A 21 1.78 5.97 -31.56
C SER A 21 0.76 4.95 -31.08
N ALA A 22 0.72 4.75 -29.77
CA ALA A 22 -0.50 4.90 -28.98
C ALA A 22 -0.21 4.35 -27.58
N PHE A 23 0.56 5.09 -26.79
CA PHE A 23 0.43 5.03 -25.34
C PHE A 23 -0.91 5.68 -24.97
N LYS A 24 -2.01 5.03 -25.35
CA LYS A 24 -3.30 5.27 -24.71
C LYS A 24 -3.28 4.42 -23.45
N SER A 25 -2.88 5.07 -22.37
CA SER A 25 -3.22 4.64 -21.02
C SER A 25 -4.72 4.30 -21.00
N PRO A 26 -5.13 3.05 -20.77
CA PRO A 26 -6.49 2.81 -20.33
C PRO A 26 -6.53 3.25 -18.88
N GLU A 27 -7.00 4.48 -18.71
CA GLU A 27 -7.50 4.97 -17.44
C GLU A 27 -8.42 3.91 -16.82
N ALA A 28 -7.96 3.42 -15.67
CA ALA A 28 -8.75 3.02 -14.52
C ALA A 28 -10.19 2.58 -14.83
N LYS A 29 -10.35 1.34 -15.29
CA LYS A 29 -11.58 0.60 -15.04
C LYS A 29 -11.22 -0.82 -14.64
N GLN A 30 -10.77 -0.96 -13.38
CA GLN A 30 -10.87 -2.25 -12.70
C GLN A 30 -12.32 -2.40 -12.25
N PRO A 31 -13.11 -3.33 -12.81
CA PRO A 31 -14.29 -3.81 -12.12
C PRO A 31 -13.79 -4.65 -10.95
N ALA A 32 -13.73 -4.03 -9.76
CA ALA A 32 -13.49 -4.76 -8.52
C ALA A 32 -14.67 -5.71 -8.28
N THR A 33 -14.53 -6.95 -8.73
CA THR A 33 -15.43 -8.05 -8.43
C THR A 33 -15.40 -8.32 -6.93
N LYS A 34 -16.43 -7.79 -6.25
CA LYS A 34 -17.16 -8.34 -5.09
C LYS A 34 -16.47 -9.51 -4.38
N THR A 35 -15.58 -9.18 -3.45
CA THR A 35 -15.55 -9.86 -2.15
C THR A 35 -16.12 -8.85 -1.17
N ALA A 36 -17.03 -9.28 -0.30
CA ALA A 36 -17.80 -8.45 0.64
C ALA A 36 -16.90 -7.67 1.61
N LYS A 37 -16.23 -6.64 1.12
CA LYS A 37 -15.53 -5.64 1.89
C LYS A 37 -16.55 -4.56 2.25
N PRO A 38 -16.50 -4.02 3.47
CA PRO A 38 -17.46 -3.00 3.89
C PRO A 38 -17.35 -1.77 2.98
N SER A 39 -18.46 -1.07 2.79
CA SER A 39 -18.63 -0.12 1.68
C SER A 39 -17.80 1.14 1.90
N LEU A 40 -17.23 1.71 0.83
CA LEU A 40 -16.44 2.94 0.93
C LEU A 40 -17.27 4.16 1.36
N GLU A 41 -18.60 4.05 1.33
CA GLU A 41 -19.58 5.04 1.81
C GLU A 41 -20.08 4.78 3.24
N ASP A 42 -19.52 3.81 3.97
CA ASP A 42 -19.89 3.55 5.37
C ASP A 42 -19.58 4.75 6.27
N LYS A 43 -20.53 5.12 7.14
CA LYS A 43 -20.34 6.15 8.18
C LYS A 43 -19.22 5.82 9.17
N ASN A 44 -18.87 4.54 9.29
CA ASN A 44 -17.79 4.06 10.15
C ASN A 44 -16.43 4.02 9.44
N ARG A 45 -16.34 4.44 8.17
CA ARG A 45 -15.07 4.53 7.47
C ARG A 45 -14.22 5.65 8.09
N PRO A 46 -12.90 5.42 8.28
CA PRO A 46 -12.03 6.48 8.73
C PRO A 46 -11.95 7.63 7.74
N ALA A 47 -11.84 8.85 8.26
CA ALA A 47 -11.77 10.06 7.45
C ALA A 47 -10.51 10.04 6.57
N GLY A 48 -10.71 9.77 5.28
CA GLY A 48 -9.69 9.91 4.25
C GLY A 48 -9.53 11.38 3.86
N ILE A 49 -8.31 11.83 3.65
CA ILE A 49 -7.99 13.15 3.10
C ILE A 49 -7.46 13.00 1.67
N ALA A 50 -7.59 14.06 0.87
CA ALA A 50 -6.86 14.16 -0.39
C ALA A 50 -5.35 14.10 -0.10
N ARG A 51 -4.60 13.45 -1.00
CA ARG A 51 -3.20 13.07 -0.79
C ARG A 51 -2.38 14.28 -0.27
N PRO A 52 -1.91 14.26 0.99
CA PRO A 52 -1.18 15.37 1.58
C PRO A 52 0.22 15.46 0.98
N ALA A 53 0.85 16.63 1.09
CA ALA A 53 2.26 16.83 0.71
C ALA A 53 3.21 15.97 1.57
N THR A 54 2.82 15.70 2.81
CA THR A 54 3.54 14.84 3.76
C THR A 54 2.76 13.55 3.94
N VAL A 55 3.24 12.47 3.33
CA VAL A 55 2.75 11.12 3.56
C VAL A 55 3.64 10.48 4.61
N ASP A 56 3.04 10.06 5.72
CA ASP A 56 3.72 9.26 6.71
C ASP A 56 3.87 7.82 6.24
N ASP A 57 4.89 7.19 6.76
CA ASP A 57 5.23 5.82 6.48
C ASP A 57 4.40 4.88 7.37
N LEU A 58 3.13 4.65 6.99
CA LEU A 58 2.17 3.88 7.78
C LEU A 58 2.69 2.49 8.12
N LYS A 59 3.62 1.97 7.31
CA LYS A 59 4.33 0.71 7.53
C LYS A 59 5.14 0.69 8.84
N LEU A 60 5.41 1.83 9.46
CA LEU A 60 6.03 1.90 10.79
C LEU A 60 5.13 1.38 11.93
N ILE A 61 3.82 1.23 11.70
CA ILE A 61 2.91 0.65 12.69
C ILE A 61 3.02 -0.88 12.66
N SER A 62 3.20 -1.52 13.82
CA SER A 62 3.27 -2.99 13.91
C SER A 62 1.99 -3.62 13.34
N GLY A 63 2.16 -4.44 12.30
CA GLY A 63 1.05 -5.10 11.62
C GLY A 63 0.53 -4.37 10.39
N VAL A 64 0.95 -3.11 10.15
CA VAL A 64 0.74 -2.44 8.87
C VAL A 64 1.87 -2.82 7.92
N GLY A 65 1.62 -3.79 7.05
CA GLY A 65 2.57 -4.12 5.99
C GLY A 65 2.42 -3.22 4.74
N PRO A 66 3.34 -3.33 3.75
CA PRO A 66 3.27 -2.55 2.50
C PRO A 66 1.96 -2.78 1.72
N LYS A 67 1.37 -3.97 1.86
CA LYS A 67 0.08 -4.30 1.26
C LYS A 67 -1.09 -3.55 1.90
N ILE A 68 -0.99 -3.31 3.22
CA ILE A 68 -2.00 -2.59 4.00
C ILE A 68 -1.86 -1.09 3.76
N GLU A 69 -0.64 -0.58 3.78
CA GLU A 69 -0.34 0.81 3.44
C GLU A 69 -0.95 1.19 2.08
N GLY A 70 -0.75 0.37 1.03
CA GLY A 70 -1.39 0.62 -0.27
C GLY A 70 -2.92 0.68 -0.23
N VAL A 71 -3.55 -0.15 0.61
CA VAL A 71 -5.00 -0.11 0.85
C VAL A 71 -5.40 1.18 1.58
N LEU A 72 -4.68 1.55 2.65
CA LEU A 72 -4.92 2.77 3.42
C LEU A 72 -4.75 4.01 2.54
N HIS A 73 -3.70 4.05 1.71
CA HIS A 73 -3.45 5.10 0.74
C HIS A 73 -4.59 5.19 -0.29
N SER A 74 -5.15 4.06 -0.72
CA SER A 74 -6.32 4.04 -1.61
C SER A 74 -7.59 4.54 -0.90
N LEU A 75 -7.66 4.38 0.42
CA LEU A 75 -8.73 4.92 1.28
C LEU A 75 -8.55 6.39 1.62
N GLY A 76 -7.44 7.03 1.22
CA GLY A 76 -7.13 8.42 1.57
C GLY A 76 -6.50 8.58 2.96
N ILE A 77 -6.02 7.50 3.57
CA ILE A 77 -5.27 7.51 4.82
C ILE A 77 -3.80 7.57 4.47
N TYR A 78 -3.13 8.65 4.82
CA TYR A 78 -1.71 8.86 4.48
C TYR A 78 -0.86 9.24 5.67
N THR A 79 -1.46 9.52 6.83
CA THR A 79 -0.75 10.06 8.00
C THR A 79 -1.00 9.23 9.25
N PHE A 80 -0.03 9.19 10.16
CA PHE A 80 -0.23 8.58 11.48
C PHE A 80 -1.29 9.34 12.28
N ALA A 81 -1.40 10.66 12.07
CA ALA A 81 -2.40 11.50 12.71
C ALA A 81 -3.82 10.97 12.42
N GLN A 82 -4.12 10.61 11.18
CA GLN A 82 -5.40 10.01 10.81
C GLN A 82 -5.63 8.68 11.54
N VAL A 83 -4.64 7.77 11.51
CA VAL A 83 -4.78 6.46 12.18
C VAL A 83 -4.94 6.61 13.69
N SER A 84 -4.26 7.57 14.30
CA SER A 84 -4.38 7.88 15.73
C SER A 84 -5.74 8.49 16.11
N ALA A 85 -6.42 9.11 15.14
CA ALA A 85 -7.74 9.71 15.32
C ALA A 85 -8.89 8.70 15.17
N TRP A 86 -8.62 7.48 14.69
CA TRP A 86 -9.65 6.46 14.48
C TRP A 86 -10.35 6.08 15.78
N ARG A 87 -11.69 6.07 15.72
CA ARG A 87 -12.50 5.49 16.80
C ARG A 87 -12.55 3.97 16.70
N LYS A 88 -13.13 3.36 17.73
CA LYS A 88 -13.30 1.90 17.81
C LYS A 88 -14.06 1.36 16.59
N ALA A 89 -15.12 2.04 16.17
CA ALA A 89 -15.90 1.66 14.99
C ALA A 89 -15.07 1.69 13.69
N GLU A 90 -14.20 2.69 13.51
CA GLU A 90 -13.32 2.79 12.33
C GLU A 90 -12.25 1.70 12.35
N ARG A 91 -11.67 1.41 13.51
CA ARG A 91 -10.72 0.30 13.67
C ARG A 91 -11.37 -1.05 13.37
N GLU A 92 -12.58 -1.29 13.87
CA GLU A 92 -13.33 -2.53 13.56
C GLU A 92 -13.71 -2.62 12.08
N TRP A 93 -14.09 -1.49 11.47
CA TRP A 93 -14.38 -1.43 10.03
C TRP A 93 -13.13 -1.77 9.20
N VAL A 94 -11.99 -1.15 9.52
CA VAL A 94 -10.71 -1.42 8.83
C VAL A 94 -10.24 -2.86 9.12
N ASP A 95 -10.46 -3.37 10.33
CA ASP A 95 -10.10 -4.75 10.70
C ASP A 95 -10.91 -5.76 9.90
N GLY A 96 -12.23 -5.55 9.76
CA GLY A 96 -13.10 -6.35 8.90
C GLY A 96 -12.73 -6.22 7.42
N TYR A 97 -12.40 -5.01 6.97
CA TYR A 97 -11.98 -4.76 5.59
C TYR A 97 -10.66 -5.47 5.24
N LEU A 98 -9.70 -5.47 6.17
CA LEU A 98 -8.41 -6.12 6.02
C LEU A 98 -8.43 -7.60 6.42
N ASN A 99 -9.54 -8.09 6.99
CA ASN A 99 -9.72 -9.43 7.55
C ASN A 99 -8.64 -9.77 8.61
N PHE A 100 -8.37 -8.80 9.49
CA PHE A 100 -7.32 -8.89 10.52
C PHE A 100 -7.78 -9.62 11.79
N ARG A 101 -9.08 -9.91 11.95
CA ARG A 101 -9.68 -10.65 13.07
C ARG A 101 -9.35 -10.04 14.44
N GLY A 102 -9.45 -8.73 14.55
CA GLY A 102 -9.21 -7.93 15.76
C GLY A 102 -7.74 -7.53 15.97
N ARG A 103 -6.83 -7.81 15.03
CA ARG A 103 -5.41 -7.47 15.19
C ARG A 103 -5.16 -5.96 15.22
N ILE A 104 -5.95 -5.14 14.52
CA ILE A 104 -5.79 -3.67 14.58
C ILE A 104 -5.98 -3.13 16.00
N GLU A 105 -6.95 -3.70 16.73
CA GLU A 105 -7.21 -3.36 18.12
C GLU A 105 -6.17 -4.01 19.06
N ARG A 106 -5.80 -5.27 18.80
CA ARG A 106 -4.80 -6.01 19.59
C ARG A 106 -3.38 -5.44 19.54
N ASP A 107 -2.98 -4.87 18.40
CA ASP A 107 -1.70 -4.18 18.22
C ASP A 107 -1.80 -2.68 18.55
N ASP A 108 -2.97 -2.20 18.99
CA ASP A 108 -3.20 -0.80 19.36
C ASP A 108 -2.71 0.19 18.30
N TRP A 109 -3.10 -0.02 17.03
CA TRP A 109 -2.62 0.83 15.91
C TRP A 109 -2.79 2.32 16.15
N ALA A 110 -3.91 2.73 16.77
CA ALA A 110 -4.14 4.14 17.11
C ALA A 110 -3.12 4.68 18.12
N LYS A 111 -2.69 3.87 19.10
CA LYS A 111 -1.68 4.24 20.10
C LYS A 111 -0.28 4.28 19.50
N GLN A 112 0.03 3.32 18.64
CA GLN A 112 1.29 3.27 17.88
C GLN A 112 1.42 4.47 16.96
N ALA A 113 0.38 4.74 16.17
CA ALA A 113 0.29 5.91 15.31
C ALA A 113 0.42 7.20 16.12
N LYS A 114 -0.15 7.28 17.33
CA LYS A 114 0.02 8.45 18.21
C LYS A 114 1.48 8.63 18.67
N ALA A 115 2.18 7.54 18.99
CA ALA A 115 3.59 7.60 19.35
C ALA A 115 4.45 8.06 18.15
N LEU A 116 4.18 7.50 16.97
CA LEU A 116 4.85 7.86 15.72
C LEU A 116 4.55 9.32 15.31
N ALA A 117 3.31 9.79 15.46
CA ALA A 117 2.95 11.18 15.20
C ALA A 117 3.62 12.16 16.17
N LYS A 118 3.95 11.73 17.40
CA LYS A 118 4.52 12.60 18.44
C LYS A 118 6.03 12.73 18.36
N GLY A 119 6.74 11.64 18.06
CA GLY A 119 8.21 11.65 17.99
C GLY A 119 8.78 10.57 17.08
N GLY A 120 7.99 10.12 16.12
CA GLY A 120 8.39 9.17 15.09
C GLY A 120 8.88 7.84 15.65
N VAL A 121 9.82 7.26 14.91
CA VAL A 121 10.47 5.99 15.23
C VAL A 121 11.12 6.01 16.62
N ALA A 122 11.70 7.13 17.03
CA ALA A 122 12.37 7.25 18.34
C ALA A 122 11.36 7.14 19.50
N GLU A 123 10.23 7.83 19.40
CA GLU A 123 9.17 7.74 20.41
C GLU A 123 8.50 6.37 20.40
N TYR A 124 8.30 5.77 19.23
CA TYR A 124 7.78 4.41 19.12
C TYR A 124 8.71 3.39 19.82
N ILE A 125 10.02 3.46 19.57
CA ILE A 125 11.01 2.60 20.25
C ILE A 125 10.99 2.84 21.76
N ARG A 126 10.84 4.09 22.20
CA ARG A 126 10.77 4.43 23.63
C ARG A 126 9.52 3.86 24.31
N VAL A 127 8.37 3.91 23.64
CA VAL A 127 7.07 3.47 24.19
C VAL A 127 6.89 1.96 24.10
N PHE A 128 7.31 1.33 23.00
CA PHE A 128 7.07 -0.10 22.74
C PHE A 128 8.34 -0.97 22.90
N GLY A 129 9.51 -0.37 23.09
CA GLY A 129 10.79 -1.09 23.25
C GLY A 129 11.25 -1.84 22.01
N LYS A 130 10.56 -1.65 20.87
CA LYS A 130 10.79 -2.38 19.62
C LYS A 130 10.92 -1.40 18.47
N LYS A 131 11.75 -1.75 17.48
CA LYS A 131 11.79 -0.99 16.23
C LYS A 131 10.46 -1.18 15.49
N PRO A 132 9.90 -0.10 14.92
CA PRO A 132 8.84 -0.24 13.94
C PRO A 132 9.37 -1.05 12.75
N VAL A 133 8.56 -1.98 12.23
CA VAL A 133 8.98 -2.98 11.22
C VAL A 133 8.22 -2.82 9.91
#